data_AF-A0A536PU11-F1
#
_entry.id   AF-A0A536PU11-F1
#
_cell.length_a   1.000
_cell.length_b   1.000
_cell.length_c   1.000
_cell.angle_alpha   90.00
_cell.angle_beta   90.00
_cell.angle_gamma   90.00
#
_symmetry.space_group_name_H-M   'P 1'
#
loop_
_entity.id
_entity.type
_entity.pdbx_description
1 polymer ?
#
loop_
_entity_poly.entity_id
_entity_poly.type
_entity_poly.pdbx_seq_one_letter_code
_entity_poly.pdbx_strand_id
1 'polypeptide(L)' 'DAREAVAFAILGAYRLRGLPNTLPSATGASRAVSGGAIHQP' A
#
# COMPACT_ATOMS: atom_id res chain seq x y z
N ASP A 1 6.38 18.70 -7.19
CA ASP A 1 6.82 17.55 -6.37
C ASP A 1 5.98 16.34 -6.71
N ALA A 2 6.59 15.17 -6.93
CA ALA A 2 5.91 13.93 -7.35
C ALA A 2 5.89 12.85 -6.26
N ARG A 3 6.32 13.19 -5.04
CA ARG A 3 6.59 12.23 -3.96
C ARG A 3 5.37 11.38 -3.58
N GLU A 4 4.22 12.01 -3.40
CA GLU A 4 2.98 11.31 -3.02
C GLU A 4 2.50 10.39 -4.15
N ALA A 5 2.57 10.85 -5.40
CA ALA A 5 2.22 10.02 -6.56
C ALA A 5 3.11 8.77 -6.66
N VAL A 6 4.42 8.92 -6.44
CA VAL A 6 5.37 7.79 -6.38
C VAL A 6 5.04 6.87 -5.21
N ALA A 7 4.69 7.41 -4.03
CA ALA A 7 4.27 6.60 -2.89
C ALA A 7 3.05 5.74 -3.22
N PHE A 8 2.01 6.31 -3.84
CA PHE A 8 0.83 5.55 -4.27
C PHE A 8 1.16 4.48 -5.32
N ALA A 9 2.05 4.76 -6.26
CA ALA A 9 2.51 3.77 -7.23
C ALA A 9 3.19 2.55 -6.54
N ILE A 10 4.01 2.80 -5.52
CA ILE A 10 4.64 1.75 -4.72
C ILE A 10 3.58 0.94 -3.95
N LEU A 11 2.61 1.60 -3.30
CA LEU A 11 1.52 0.94 -2.59
C LEU A 11 0.72 0.00 -3.51
N GLY A 12 0.43 0.45 -4.74
CA GLY A 12 -0.23 -0.35 -5.78
C GLY A 12 0.60 -1.54 -6.24
N ALA A 13 1.91 -1.35 -6.47
CA ALA A 13 2.82 -2.44 -6.84
C ALA A 13 2.92 -3.53 -5.76
N TYR A 14 2.84 -3.15 -4.49
CA TYR A 14 2.79 -4.10 -3.37
C TYR A 14 1.46 -4.85 -3.34
N ARG A 15 0.33 -4.16 -3.56
CA ARG A 15 -1.00 -4.80 -3.64
C ARG A 15 -1.08 -5.84 -4.74
N LEU A 16 -0.52 -5.55 -5.93
CA LEU A 16 -0.46 -6.50 -7.05
C LEU A 16 0.33 -7.77 -6.72
N ARG A 17 1.28 -7.70 -5.79
CA ARG A 17 2.09 -8.84 -5.35
C ARG A 17 1.60 -9.47 -4.04
N GLY A 18 0.50 -8.98 -3.47
CA GLY A 18 0.00 -9.43 -2.16
C GLY A 18 0.91 -9.08 -0.98
N LEU A 19 1.85 -8.13 -1.14
CA LEU A 19 2.80 -7.73 -0.11
C LEU A 19 2.19 -6.69 0.85
N PRO A 20 2.57 -6.70 2.14
CA PRO A 20 2.13 -5.67 3.09
C PRO A 20 2.67 -4.29 2.73
N ASN A 21 1.77 -3.31 2.61
CA ASN A 21 2.10 -1.92 2.30
C ASN A 21 1.70 -0.96 3.44
N THR A 22 1.31 -1.52 4.58
CA THR A 22 0.95 -0.78 5.80
C THR A 22 1.94 -1.13 6.90
N LEU A 23 2.56 -0.11 7.52
CA LEU A 23 3.49 -0.28 8.63
C LEU A 23 2.78 -0.01 9.97
N PRO A 24 2.64 -1.00 10.88
CA PRO A 24 1.95 -0.83 12.16
C PRO A 24 2.43 0.35 13.00
N SER A 25 3.75 0.53 13.13
CA SER A 25 4.32 1.61 13.94
C SER A 25 4.02 3.02 13.40
N ALA A 26 3.68 3.14 12.12
CA ALA A 26 3.31 4.41 11.49
C ALA A 26 1.79 4.63 11.39
N THR A 27 0.98 3.57 11.53
CA THR A 27 -0.46 3.60 11.22
C THR A 27 -1.37 3.17 12.36
N GLY A 28 -0.84 2.52 13.39
CA GLY A 28 -1.64 1.93 14.47
C GLY A 28 -2.35 0.62 14.11
N ALA A 29 -2.12 0.07 12.91
CA ALA A 29 -2.67 -1.23 12.52
C ALA A 29 -2.17 -2.34 13.45
N SER A 30 -3.04 -3.30 13.81
CA SER A 30 -2.68 -4.41 14.72
C SER A 30 -1.64 -5.38 14.14
N ARG A 31 -1.46 -5.39 12.82
CA ARG A 31 -0.44 -6.14 12.07
C ARG A 31 -0.17 -5.50 10.72
N ALA A 32 0.93 -5.87 10.07
CA ALA A 32 1.21 -5.46 8.70
C ALA A 32 0.17 -6.07 7.75
N VAL A 33 -0.40 -5.26 6.85
CA VAL A 33 -1.45 -5.67 5.90
C VAL A 33 -1.20 -5.12 4.51
N SER A 34 -1.76 -5.78 3.49
CA SER A 34 -1.79 -5.29 2.11
C SER A 34 -3.09 -4.52 1.87
N GLY A 35 -3.04 -3.20 2.04
CA GLY A 35 -4.15 -2.28 1.81
C GLY A 35 -4.40 -1.97 0.34
N GLY A 36 -5.58 -1.38 0.06
CA GLY A 36 -6.03 -1.06 -1.29
C GLY A 36 -6.85 -2.18 -1.96
N ALA A 37 -7.38 -1.88 -3.15
CA ALA A 37 -8.21 -2.79 -3.94
C ALA A 37 -7.76 -2.79 -5.41
N ILE A 38 -7.94 -3.93 -6.09
CA ILE A 38 -7.77 -4.04 -7.53
C ILE A 38 -9.16 -3.94 -8.16
N HIS A 39 -9.38 -2.92 -8.97
CA HIS A 39 -10.59 -2.76 -9.74
C HIS A 39 -10.32 -3.26 -11.16
N GLN A 40 -11.02 -4.33 -11.54
CA GLN A 40 -11.02 -4.82 -12.92
C GLN A 40 -12.14 -4.11 -13.70
N PRO A 41 -12.00 -3.95 -15.02
CA PRO A 41 -13.03 -3.36 -15.87
C PRO A 41 -14.38 -4.05 -15.75
#